data_AF-A0A7S0YWK9-F1
#
_entry.id   AF-A0A7S0YWK9-F1
#
_cell.length_a   1.000
_cell.length_b   1.000
_cell.length_c   1.000
_cell.angle_alpha   90.00
_cell.angle_beta   90.00
_cell.angle_gamma   90.00
#
_symmetry.space_group_name_H-M   'P 1'
#
loop_
_entity.id
_entity.type
_entity.pdbx_description
1 polymer ?
#
loop_
_entity_poly.entity_id
_entity_poly.type
_entity_poly.pdbx_seq_one_letter_code
_entity_poly.pdbx_strand_id
1 'polypeptide(L)'
;LRKTRAVGCYPKQVGDRLAYEALEDVAMSVHDALRGQTRVPFCAFNGNLDVWVDLGDKRYGIEALQKYLGISEEKCCHMGDRFTHTGNDQRARYVAMTVWVTNPVETEDYLELFLQEMGVE
;
A
#
# COMPACT_ATOMS: atom_id res chain seq x y z
N LEU A 1 14.83 10.59 -6.21
CA LEU A 1 15.54 10.45 -4.92
C LEU A 1 15.84 8.98 -4.71
N ARG A 2 17.09 8.61 -4.43
CA ARG A 2 17.48 7.22 -4.14
C ARG A 2 17.72 7.05 -2.64
N LYS A 3 17.10 6.05 -2.04
CA LYS A 3 17.29 5.59 -0.65
C LYS A 3 17.93 4.20 -0.68
N THR A 4 18.26 3.65 0.49
CA THR A 4 18.87 2.32 0.62
C THR A 4 18.03 1.20 0.01
N ARG A 5 16.70 1.26 0.16
CA ARG A 5 15.75 0.22 -0.31
C ARG A 5 14.56 0.79 -1.10
N ALA A 6 14.70 2.00 -1.62
CA ALA A 6 13.64 2.67 -2.35
C ALA A 6 14.20 3.67 -3.35
N VAL A 7 13.45 3.95 -4.41
CA VAL A 7 13.70 5.06 -5.33
C VAL A 7 12.40 5.78 -5.63
N GLY A 8 12.44 7.11 -5.66
CA GLY A 8 11.26 7.95 -5.87
C GLY A 8 11.44 8.98 -6.98
N CYS A 9 10.40 9.19 -7.77
CA CYS A 9 10.22 10.30 -8.70
C CYS A 9 9.28 11.32 -8.07
N TYR A 10 9.71 12.58 -7.92
CA TYR A 10 8.97 13.61 -7.20
C TYR A 10 9.26 15.00 -7.80
N PRO A 11 8.33 15.97 -7.68
CA PRO A 11 8.57 17.34 -8.12
C PRO A 11 9.72 17.99 -7.34
N LYS A 12 10.62 18.68 -8.05
CA LYS A 12 11.80 19.32 -7.42
C LYS A 12 11.49 20.67 -6.79
N GLN A 13 10.53 21.41 -7.33
CA GLN A 13 10.14 22.73 -6.82
C GLN A 13 8.87 22.62 -5.99
N VAL A 14 8.77 23.45 -4.96
CA VAL A 14 7.57 23.52 -4.11
C VAL A 14 6.42 24.10 -4.94
N GLY A 15 5.28 23.39 -4.95
CA GLY A 15 4.09 23.80 -5.69
C GLY A 15 3.96 23.16 -7.08
N ASP A 16 5.05 22.61 -7.64
CA ASP A 16 4.99 21.84 -8.87
C ASP A 16 4.16 20.56 -8.65
N ARG A 17 3.35 20.23 -9.65
CA ARG A 17 2.58 18.99 -9.70
C ARG A 17 2.84 18.27 -10.99
N LEU A 18 3.09 16.98 -10.88
CA LEU A 18 3.04 16.06 -12.01
C LEU A 18 1.57 15.67 -12.23
N ALA A 19 1.17 15.52 -13.50
CA ALA A 19 -0.17 15.06 -13.82
C ALA A 19 -0.39 13.66 -13.22
N TYR A 20 -1.58 13.42 -12.67
CA TYR A 20 -1.89 12.15 -12.00
C TYR A 20 -1.71 10.95 -12.95
N GLU A 21 -2.15 11.11 -14.20
CA GLU A 21 -2.06 10.12 -15.26
C GLU A 21 -0.60 9.81 -15.62
N ALA A 22 0.29 10.80 -15.55
CA ALA A 22 1.71 10.59 -15.76
C ALA A 22 2.35 9.80 -14.60
N LEU A 23 1.90 10.02 -13.36
CA LEU A 23 2.36 9.23 -12.21
C LEU A 23 1.86 7.78 -12.29
N GLU A 24 0.62 7.57 -12.72
CA GLU A 24 0.09 6.22 -13.02
C GLU A 24 0.92 5.52 -14.10
N ASP A 25 1.19 6.20 -15.21
CA ASP A 25 1.98 5.64 -16.31
C ASP A 25 3.41 5.28 -15.88
N VAL A 26 4.06 6.12 -15.08
CA VAL A 26 5.39 5.82 -14.52
C VAL A 26 5.34 4.59 -13.62
N ALA A 27 4.37 4.48 -12.71
CA ALA A 27 4.25 3.32 -11.82
C ALA A 27 3.98 2.03 -12.61
N MET A 28 3.08 2.07 -13.59
CA MET A 28 2.78 0.94 -14.48
C MET A 28 3.98 0.53 -15.34
N SER A 29 4.70 1.52 -15.90
CA SER A 29 5.90 1.29 -16.71
C SER A 29 7.00 0.59 -15.91
N VAL A 30 7.19 0.95 -14.64
CA VAL A 30 8.14 0.25 -13.76
C VAL A 30 7.71 -1.20 -13.52
N HIS A 31 6.42 -1.44 -13.26
CA HIS A 31 5.90 -2.81 -13.09
C HIS A 31 6.12 -3.68 -14.31
N ASP A 32 5.87 -3.14 -15.51
CA ASP A 32 6.08 -3.87 -16.76
C ASP A 32 7.57 -4.13 -17.04
N ALA A 33 8.40 -3.09 -16.89
CA ALA A 33 9.84 -3.20 -17.12
C ALA A 33 10.54 -4.20 -16.18
N LEU A 34 10.07 -4.34 -14.94
CA LEU A 34 10.64 -5.28 -13.97
C LEU A 34 9.97 -6.66 -13.99
N ARG A 35 8.87 -6.83 -14.73
CA ARG A 35 8.12 -8.09 -14.80
C ARG A 35 9.01 -9.20 -15.37
N GLY A 36 9.21 -10.26 -14.58
CA GLY A 36 10.04 -11.40 -14.95
C GLY A 36 11.55 -11.12 -14.97
N GLN A 37 11.98 -9.87 -14.75
CA GLN A 37 13.40 -9.49 -14.71
C GLN A 37 14.03 -9.72 -13.33
N THR A 38 13.21 -9.79 -12.28
CA THR A 38 13.68 -9.97 -10.90
C THR A 38 12.75 -10.89 -10.12
N ARG A 39 13.33 -11.59 -9.14
CA ARG A 39 12.59 -12.34 -8.11
C ARG A 39 12.47 -11.57 -6.80
N VAL A 40 13.16 -10.43 -6.68
CA VAL A 40 13.07 -9.57 -5.50
C VAL A 40 11.70 -8.90 -5.50
N PRO A 41 10.89 -9.08 -4.44
CA PRO A 41 9.61 -8.40 -4.32
C PRO A 41 9.79 -6.88 -4.32
N PHE A 42 8.89 -6.17 -4.96
CA PHE A 42 8.89 -4.72 -5.00
C PHE A 42 7.47 -4.17 -5.12
N CYS A 43 7.30 -2.90 -4.78
CA CYS A 43 6.07 -2.16 -4.95
C CYS A 43 6.37 -0.82 -5.64
N ALA A 44 6.01 -0.70 -6.91
CA ALA A 44 5.93 0.59 -7.59
C ALA A 44 4.53 1.16 -7.43
N PHE A 45 4.39 2.35 -6.87
CA PHE A 45 3.08 2.92 -6.58
C PHE A 45 3.00 4.43 -6.82
N ASN A 46 1.81 4.88 -7.19
CA ASN A 46 1.47 6.29 -7.32
C ASN A 46 1.06 6.85 -5.95
N GLY A 47 1.90 7.73 -5.39
CA GLY A 47 1.65 8.44 -4.13
C GLY A 47 0.82 9.71 -4.29
N ASN A 48 0.09 9.84 -5.40
CA ASN A 48 -0.75 10.99 -5.79
C ASN A 48 0.03 12.24 -6.26
N LEU A 49 1.16 12.55 -5.62
CA LEU A 49 2.05 13.67 -5.99
C LEU A 49 3.47 13.22 -6.37
N ASP A 50 3.77 11.94 -6.19
CA ASP A 50 5.04 11.31 -6.49
C ASP A 50 4.84 9.85 -6.88
N VAL A 51 5.90 9.20 -7.35
CA VAL A 51 5.94 7.75 -7.53
C VAL A 51 7.11 7.21 -6.72
N TRP A 52 6.87 6.11 -6.02
CA TRP A 52 7.90 5.39 -5.29
C TRP A 52 7.97 3.94 -5.73
N VAL A 53 9.18 3.40 -5.70
CA VAL A 53 9.49 2.00 -5.93
C VAL A 53 10.25 1.49 -4.72
N ASP A 54 9.57 0.72 -3.89
CA ASP A 54 10.12 0.14 -2.66
C ASP A 54 10.53 -1.31 -2.90
N LEU A 55 11.63 -1.75 -2.29
CA LEU A 55 12.00 -3.16 -2.20
C LEU A 55 11.16 -3.81 -1.08
N GLY A 56 10.25 -4.70 -1.47
CA GLY A 56 9.19 -5.24 -0.63
C GLY A 56 7.81 -4.68 -0.96
N ASP A 57 6.81 -5.25 -0.31
CA ASP A 57 5.42 -4.79 -0.34
C ASP A 57 4.80 -4.93 1.07
N LYS A 58 3.62 -4.37 1.29
CA LYS A 58 2.98 -4.33 2.62
C LYS A 58 2.68 -5.73 3.19
N ARG A 59 2.51 -6.76 2.35
CA ARG A 59 2.27 -8.13 2.84
C ARG A 59 3.37 -8.59 3.78
N TYR A 60 4.63 -8.36 3.43
CA TYR A 60 5.75 -8.84 4.25
C TYR A 60 5.79 -8.18 5.63
N GLY A 61 5.36 -6.93 5.72
CA GLY A 61 5.21 -6.24 7.01
C GLY A 61 4.09 -6.84 7.86
N ILE A 62 2.95 -7.14 7.24
CA ILE A 62 1.80 -7.75 7.91
C ILE A 62 2.14 -9.18 8.39
N GLU A 63 2.71 -10.02 7.54
CA GLU A 63 3.16 -11.38 7.91
C GLU A 63 4.18 -11.34 9.06
N ALA A 64 5.11 -10.38 9.03
CA ALA A 64 6.09 -10.21 10.09
C ALA A 64 5.43 -9.85 11.43
N LEU A 65 4.44 -8.95 11.42
CA LEU A 65 3.67 -8.56 12.61
C LEU A 65 2.83 -9.73 13.14
N GLN A 66 2.12 -10.44 12.26
CA GLN A 66 1.35 -11.63 12.61
C GLN A 66 2.22 -12.68 13.31
N LYS A 67 3.39 -13.00 12.72
CA LYS A 67 4.36 -13.93 13.31
C LYS A 67 4.90 -13.43 14.65
N TYR A 68 5.24 -12.15 14.74
CA TYR A 68 5.79 -11.55 15.95
C TYR A 68 4.79 -11.57 17.12
N LEU A 69 3.52 -11.30 16.84
CA LEU A 69 2.44 -11.26 17.83
C LEU A 69 1.77 -12.62 18.08
N GLY A 70 2.09 -13.65 17.28
CA GLY A 70 1.42 -14.95 17.34
C GLY A 70 -0.05 -14.91 16.91
N ILE A 71 -0.40 -14.00 15.99
CA ILE A 71 -1.76 -13.82 15.47
C ILE A 71 -1.89 -14.55 14.13
N SER A 72 -2.91 -15.39 13.98
CA SER A 72 -3.24 -16.04 12.69
C SER A 72 -3.82 -15.04 11.70
N GLU A 73 -3.65 -15.28 10.40
CA GLU A 73 -4.20 -14.45 9.33
C GLU A 73 -5.72 -14.20 9.49
N GLU A 74 -6.47 -15.21 9.93
CA GLU A 74 -7.92 -15.14 10.13
C GLU A 74 -8.34 -14.22 11.30
N LYS A 75 -7.39 -13.83 12.15
CA LYS A 75 -7.58 -12.89 13.25
C LYS A 75 -6.91 -11.53 12.95
N CYS A 76 -6.54 -11.30 11.70
CA CYS A 76 -5.89 -10.07 11.26
C CYS A 76 -6.75 -9.39 10.19
N CYS A 77 -7.11 -8.14 10.46
CA CYS A 77 -7.78 -7.26 9.51
C CYS A 77 -6.84 -6.09 9.16
N HIS A 78 -6.62 -5.87 7.87
CA HIS A 78 -5.95 -4.72 7.33
C HIS A 78 -7.01 -3.75 6.78
N MET A 79 -6.95 -2.49 7.20
CA MET A 79 -7.76 -1.42 6.63
C MET A 79 -6.83 -0.48 5.87
N GLY A 80 -7.17 -0.18 4.63
CA GLY A 80 -6.33 0.64 3.76
C GLY A 80 -7.11 1.29 2.63
N ASP A 81 -6.44 2.18 1.92
CA ASP A 81 -6.90 2.78 0.67
C ASP A 81 -6.02 2.31 -0.49
N ARG A 82 -6.33 2.70 -1.73
CA ARG A 82 -5.48 2.36 -2.91
C ARG A 82 -5.26 0.85 -3.14
N PHE A 83 -6.33 0.09 -3.37
CA PHE A 83 -6.25 -1.28 -3.88
C PHE A 83 -6.18 -1.39 -5.42
N THR A 84 -5.85 -0.29 -6.10
CA THR A 84 -5.66 -0.22 -7.56
C THR A 84 -4.41 -0.98 -8.01
N HIS A 85 -4.20 -1.13 -9.32
CA HIS A 85 -3.03 -1.83 -9.88
C HIS A 85 -1.68 -1.20 -9.47
N THR A 86 -1.67 0.11 -9.23
CA THR A 86 -0.54 0.93 -8.81
C THR A 86 -0.63 1.35 -7.35
N GLY A 87 -1.51 0.71 -6.58
CA GLY A 87 -1.73 1.01 -5.18
C GLY A 87 -0.85 0.16 -4.26
N ASN A 88 -0.39 0.73 -3.16
CA ASN A 88 0.55 0.09 -2.23
C ASN A 88 -0.12 -0.90 -1.26
N ASP A 89 -1.43 -0.81 -1.03
CA ASP A 89 -2.17 -1.76 -0.17
C ASP A 89 -2.62 -3.02 -0.91
N GLN A 90 -2.54 -3.06 -2.24
CA GLN A 90 -3.03 -4.17 -3.04
C GLN A 90 -2.54 -5.55 -2.56
N ARG A 91 -1.29 -5.64 -2.09
CA ARG A 91 -0.68 -6.91 -1.65
C ARG A 91 -1.10 -7.33 -0.25
N ALA A 92 -1.65 -6.44 0.59
CA ALA A 92 -2.09 -6.78 1.94
C ALA A 92 -3.18 -7.86 1.96
N ARG A 93 -4.09 -7.83 0.97
CA ARG A 93 -5.20 -8.80 0.84
C ARG A 93 -4.79 -10.26 0.70
N TYR A 94 -3.51 -10.54 0.41
CA TYR A 94 -3.02 -11.91 0.29
C TYR A 94 -2.76 -12.56 1.64
N VAL A 95 -2.71 -11.78 2.74
CA VAL A 95 -2.28 -12.26 4.06
C VAL A 95 -3.13 -11.75 5.21
N ALA A 96 -4.14 -10.93 4.94
CA ALA A 96 -5.09 -10.45 5.94
C ALA A 96 -6.45 -10.20 5.30
N MET A 97 -7.51 -10.36 6.09
CA MET A 97 -8.81 -9.80 5.75
C MET A 97 -8.64 -8.31 5.50
N THR A 98 -9.31 -7.78 4.48
CA THR A 98 -9.03 -6.42 4.02
C THR A 98 -10.30 -5.62 3.85
N VAL A 99 -10.33 -4.43 4.46
CA VAL A 99 -11.36 -3.40 4.23
C VAL A 99 -10.76 -2.30 3.37
N TRP A 100 -11.41 -2.05 2.24
CA TRP A 100 -11.06 -0.94 1.36
C TRP A 100 -11.91 0.28 1.74
N VAL A 101 -11.23 1.31 2.25
CA VAL A 101 -11.81 2.63 2.54
C VAL A 101 -11.36 3.67 1.50
N THR A 102 -12.22 4.65 1.22
CA THR A 102 -11.96 5.71 0.23
C THR A 102 -11.73 7.08 0.87
N ASN A 103 -12.09 7.24 2.13
CA ASN A 103 -11.99 8.49 2.87
C ASN A 103 -11.96 8.25 4.39
N PRO A 104 -11.62 9.28 5.20
CA PRO A 104 -11.55 9.14 6.65
C PRO A 104 -12.89 8.81 7.34
N VAL A 105 -14.03 9.27 6.80
CA VAL A 105 -15.34 8.98 7.39
C VAL A 105 -15.66 7.50 7.31
N GLU A 106 -15.42 6.87 6.15
CA GLU A 106 -15.56 5.40 6.04
C GLU A 106 -14.62 4.66 7.01
N THR A 107 -13.43 5.19 7.26
CA THR A 107 -12.51 4.61 8.26
C THR A 107 -13.15 4.64 9.65
N GLU A 108 -13.74 5.76 10.04
CA GLU A 108 -14.44 5.91 11.32
C GLU A 108 -15.63 4.93 11.42
N ASP A 109 -16.48 4.87 10.39
CA ASP A 109 -17.66 3.99 10.35
C ASP A 109 -17.27 2.51 10.57
N TYR A 110 -16.22 2.02 9.90
CA TYR A 110 -15.76 0.64 10.07
C TYR A 110 -15.10 0.40 11.43
N LEU A 111 -14.38 1.39 11.99
CA LEU A 111 -13.80 1.27 13.33
C LEU A 111 -14.88 1.20 14.40
N GLU A 112 -15.93 2.01 14.30
CA GLU A 112 -17.09 1.94 15.20
C GLU A 112 -17.77 0.57 15.12
N LEU A 113 -17.99 0.05 13.91
CA LEU A 113 -18.53 -1.29 13.71
C LEU A 113 -17.67 -2.37 14.39
N PHE A 114 -16.34 -2.30 14.25
CA PHE A 114 -15.44 -3.26 14.86
C PHE A 114 -15.46 -3.20 16.39
N LEU A 115 -15.50 -2.00 16.98
CA LEU A 115 -15.59 -1.84 18.43
C LEU A 115 -16.89 -2.42 18.99
N GLN A 116 -18.02 -2.17 18.31
CA GLN A 116 -19.32 -2.73 18.67
C GLN A 116 -19.31 -4.26 18.65
N GLU A 117 -18.79 -4.87 17.59
CA GLU A 117 -18.70 -6.33 17.47
C GLU A 117 -17.73 -6.95 18.49
N MET A 118 -16.72 -6.20 18.92
CA MET A 118 -15.79 -6.63 19.98
C MET A 118 -16.36 -6.45 21.40
N GLY A 119 -17.54 -5.84 21.55
CA GLY A 119 -18.15 -5.56 22.85
C GLY A 119 -17.41 -4.51 23.66
N VAL A 120 -16.71 -3.60 22.99
CA VAL A 120 -16.05 -2.44 23.60
C VAL A 120 -16.97 -1.24 23.47
N GLU A 121 -17.59 -0.82 24.57
CA GLU A 121 -18.40 0.42 24.68
C GLU A 121 -17.53 1.68 24.70
#